data_AF-A0A913WVJ3-F1
#
_entry.id   AF-A0A913WVJ3-F1
#
_cell.length_a   1.000
_cell.length_b   1.000
_cell.length_c   1.000
_cell.angle_alpha   90.00
_cell.angle_beta   90.00
_cell.angle_gamma   90.00
#
_symmetry.space_group_name_H-M   'P 1'
#
loop_
_entity.id
_entity.type
_entity.pdbx_description
1 polymer ?
#
loop_
_entity_poly.entity_id
_entity_poly.type
_entity_poly.pdbx_seq_one_letter_code
_entity_poly.pdbx_strand_id
1 'polypeptide(L)'
;MAGLGFAREQLEKQGWKEGKGLGKEEDGIKEAIKVGIKNDTQGVGYKISEQFTFHWWDHVFNKTAKSIVVSEKEDGIEVSKSDSKYLPISTQRPNKHSEKPLLYGRFVKASASSKLDTDSDESDSDVEKDFSTEHAEDIVFKKCGGRTAHKGARHGLKLNGKLKRIEEHDKVAMTEP
;
A
#
# COMPACT_ATOMS: atom_id res chain seq x y z
N MET A 1 15.82 17.63 43.36
CA MET A 1 14.37 17.61 43.04
C MET A 1 13.77 19.02 42.98
N ALA A 2 14.44 20.02 42.36
CA ALA A 2 14.02 21.43 42.46
C ALA A 2 13.06 21.91 41.34
N GLY A 3 12.72 21.06 40.35
CA GLY A 3 11.96 21.48 39.16
C GLY A 3 10.45 21.20 39.20
N LEU A 4 9.97 20.36 40.12
CA LEU A 4 8.57 19.87 40.09
C LEU A 4 7.55 20.87 40.64
N GLY A 5 7.97 21.85 41.44
CA GLY A 5 7.08 22.80 42.12
C GLY A 5 6.95 24.18 41.46
N PHE A 6 7.88 24.57 40.57
CA PHE A 6 7.96 25.94 40.05
C PHE A 6 6.66 26.38 39.34
N ALA A 7 6.14 25.54 38.44
CA ALA A 7 4.93 25.85 37.70
C ALA A 7 3.69 25.93 38.61
N ARG A 8 3.61 25.06 39.62
CA ARG A 8 2.52 25.06 40.61
C ARG A 8 2.54 26.33 41.45
N GLU A 9 3.70 26.72 41.98
CA GLU A 9 3.85 27.92 42.79
C GLU A 9 3.49 29.19 41.99
N GLN A 10 3.83 29.22 40.70
CA GLN A 10 3.48 30.34 39.82
C GLN A 10 1.97 30.45 39.56
N LEU A 11 1.27 29.32 39.44
CA LEU A 11 -0.19 29.29 39.30
C LEU A 11 -0.88 29.74 40.60
N GLU A 12 -0.43 29.24 41.74
CA GLU A 12 -0.95 29.63 43.06
C GLU A 12 -0.76 31.13 43.33
N LYS A 13 0.38 31.72 42.93
CA LYS A 13 0.61 33.18 42.97
C LYS A 13 -0.39 33.99 42.17
N GLN A 14 -0.94 33.43 41.10
CA GLN A 14 -1.95 34.06 40.25
C GLN A 14 -3.39 33.73 40.68
N GLY A 15 -3.57 33.12 41.85
CA GLY A 15 -4.88 32.84 42.45
C GLY A 15 -5.51 31.52 42.03
N TRP A 16 -4.79 30.67 41.27
CA TRP A 16 -5.25 29.32 40.99
C TRP A 16 -5.23 28.45 42.25
N LYS A 17 -6.19 27.55 42.38
CA LYS A 17 -6.31 26.62 43.52
C LYS A 17 -6.32 25.17 43.02
N GLU A 18 -5.69 24.30 43.79
CA GLU A 18 -5.64 22.86 43.48
C GLU A 18 -7.05 22.28 43.30
N GLY A 19 -7.25 21.55 42.20
CA GLY A 19 -8.54 20.93 41.84
C GLY A 19 -9.50 21.83 41.04
N LYS A 20 -9.14 23.09 40.80
CA LYS A 20 -9.95 24.03 40.00
C LYS A 20 -9.48 24.13 38.54
N GLY A 21 -10.45 24.33 37.64
CA GLY A 21 -10.15 24.63 36.24
C GLY A 21 -9.55 26.03 36.08
N LEU A 22 -8.90 26.27 34.96
CA LEU A 22 -8.45 27.61 34.57
C LEU A 22 -9.62 28.41 33.96
N GLY A 23 -9.56 29.73 34.00
CA GLY A 23 -10.59 30.61 33.43
C GLY A 23 -11.25 31.50 34.47
N LYS A 24 -12.12 32.41 34.02
CA LYS A 24 -12.79 33.39 34.87
C LYS A 24 -13.77 32.73 35.85
N GLU A 25 -14.46 31.67 35.41
CA GLU A 25 -15.43 30.92 36.23
C GLU A 25 -14.86 29.55 36.69
N GLU A 26 -13.54 29.35 36.56
CA GLU A 26 -12.83 28.13 36.97
C GLU A 26 -13.31 26.85 36.24
N ASP A 27 -13.82 27.05 35.04
CA ASP A 27 -14.56 26.14 34.16
C ASP A 27 -13.70 25.44 33.10
N GLY A 28 -12.39 25.73 33.08
CA GLY A 28 -11.42 25.07 32.22
C GLY A 28 -11.13 23.62 32.58
N ILE A 29 -10.49 22.91 31.65
CA ILE A 29 -10.17 21.49 31.78
C ILE A 29 -9.21 21.28 32.96
N LYS A 30 -9.58 20.40 33.89
CA LYS A 30 -8.81 20.09 35.10
C LYS A 30 -7.70 19.06 34.88
N GLU A 31 -7.84 18.24 33.85
CA GLU A 31 -6.90 17.18 33.50
C GLU A 31 -6.29 17.43 32.12
N ALA A 32 -5.03 17.02 31.91
CA ALA A 32 -4.39 17.15 30.61
C ALA A 32 -5.07 16.25 29.57
N ILE A 33 -5.22 16.75 28.34
CA ILE A 33 -5.69 15.95 27.21
C ILE A 33 -4.66 14.86 26.93
N LYS A 34 -5.09 13.60 27.07
CA LYS A 34 -4.28 12.44 26.73
C LYS A 34 -4.47 12.10 25.26
N VAL A 35 -3.43 12.31 24.46
CA VAL A 35 -3.43 11.89 23.05
C VAL A 35 -2.95 10.45 22.93
N GLY A 36 -3.66 9.65 22.14
CA GLY A 36 -3.17 8.33 21.74
C GLY A 36 -2.07 8.48 20.72
N ILE A 37 -0.86 8.01 21.03
CA ILE A 37 0.24 8.00 20.07
C ILE A 37 0.07 6.79 19.16
N LYS A 38 -0.04 7.04 17.87
CA LYS A 38 -0.09 5.99 16.84
C LYS A 38 1.34 5.60 16.45
N ASN A 39 1.76 4.41 16.84
CA ASN A 39 3.08 3.85 16.52
C ASN A 39 3.05 2.86 15.36
N ASP A 40 1.91 2.70 14.70
CA ASP A 40 1.77 1.82 13.56
C ASP A 40 2.04 2.58 12.24
N THR A 41 2.27 1.83 11.16
CA THR A 41 2.45 2.37 9.80
C THR A 41 1.14 2.44 9.00
N GLN A 42 0.00 2.17 9.63
CA GLN A 42 -1.28 2.06 8.94
C GLN A 42 -1.84 3.46 8.66
N GLY A 43 -2.56 3.61 7.55
CA GLY A 43 -3.23 4.86 7.21
C GLY A 43 -4.32 5.24 8.22
N VAL A 44 -4.67 6.53 8.28
CA VAL A 44 -5.86 6.97 9.01
C VAL A 44 -7.11 6.36 8.36
N GLY A 45 -8.01 5.80 9.17
CA GLY A 45 -9.20 5.10 8.66
C GLY A 45 -8.92 3.69 8.10
N TYR A 46 -7.72 3.13 8.29
CA TYR A 46 -7.45 1.73 7.98
C TYR A 46 -8.23 0.81 8.93
N LYS A 47 -9.11 -0.03 8.36
CA LYS A 47 -9.89 -1.02 9.11
C LYS A 47 -9.34 -2.40 8.83
N ILE A 48 -8.81 -3.07 9.87
CA ILE A 48 -8.29 -4.45 9.76
C ILE A 48 -9.37 -5.41 9.21
N SER A 49 -10.64 -5.18 9.57
CA SER A 49 -11.78 -6.00 9.17
C SER A 49 -12.07 -5.99 7.67
N GLU A 50 -11.61 -4.96 6.93
CA GLU A 50 -11.79 -4.91 5.48
C GLU A 50 -11.01 -6.02 4.78
N GLN A 51 -9.87 -6.47 5.34
CA GLN A 51 -9.08 -7.55 4.75
C GLN A 51 -9.78 -8.91 4.84
N PHE A 52 -10.63 -9.11 5.83
CA PHE A 52 -11.30 -10.38 6.10
C PHE A 52 -12.72 -10.47 5.51
N THR A 53 -13.24 -9.39 4.94
CA THR A 53 -14.61 -9.37 4.39
C THR A 53 -14.65 -9.76 2.91
N PHE A 54 -13.51 -9.93 2.22
CA PHE A 54 -13.51 -10.34 0.82
C PHE A 54 -13.30 -11.84 0.68
N HIS A 55 -14.41 -12.55 0.53
CA HIS A 55 -14.38 -13.98 0.29
C HIS A 55 -14.34 -14.20 -1.22
N TRP A 56 -13.17 -14.06 -1.83
CA TRP A 56 -13.00 -14.25 -3.28
C TRP A 56 -13.56 -15.60 -3.76
N TRP A 57 -13.45 -16.64 -2.93
CA TRP A 57 -13.97 -17.98 -3.20
C TRP A 57 -15.50 -18.02 -3.28
N ASP A 58 -16.21 -17.24 -2.47
CA ASP A 58 -17.68 -17.16 -2.46
C ASP A 58 -18.19 -16.55 -3.76
N HIS A 59 -17.46 -15.57 -4.31
CA HIS A 59 -17.76 -15.03 -5.64
C HIS A 59 -17.58 -16.06 -6.76
N VAL A 60 -16.53 -16.88 -6.70
CA VAL A 60 -16.30 -17.96 -7.67
C VAL A 60 -17.39 -19.03 -7.55
N PHE A 61 -17.72 -19.46 -6.33
CA PHE A 61 -18.75 -20.45 -6.06
C PHE A 61 -20.13 -19.97 -6.57
N ASN A 62 -20.59 -18.80 -6.12
CA ASN A 62 -21.89 -18.28 -6.50
C ASN A 62 -22.01 -18.04 -8.01
N LYS A 63 -20.91 -17.68 -8.67
CA LYS A 63 -20.88 -17.46 -10.11
C LYS A 63 -20.87 -18.75 -10.92
N THR A 64 -20.10 -19.74 -10.49
CA THR A 64 -20.07 -21.07 -11.11
C THR A 64 -21.41 -21.78 -10.93
N ALA A 65 -22.00 -21.74 -9.73
CA ALA A 65 -23.32 -22.27 -9.46
C ALA A 65 -24.41 -21.66 -10.37
N LYS A 66 -24.37 -20.36 -10.63
CA LYS A 66 -25.30 -19.69 -11.56
C LYS A 66 -25.09 -20.05 -13.03
N SER A 67 -23.89 -20.50 -13.40
CA SER A 67 -23.57 -20.87 -14.77
C SER A 67 -24.05 -22.28 -15.13
N ILE A 68 -24.25 -23.14 -14.11
CA ILE A 68 -24.74 -24.50 -14.27
C ILE A 68 -26.27 -24.45 -14.42
N VAL A 69 -26.76 -24.89 -15.58
CA VAL A 69 -28.20 -25.01 -15.85
C VAL A 69 -28.53 -26.50 -15.83
N VAL A 70 -29.43 -26.89 -14.93
CA VAL A 70 -29.93 -28.26 -14.82
C VAL A 70 -31.34 -28.30 -15.40
N SER A 71 -31.54 -29.15 -16.40
CA SER A 71 -32.86 -29.41 -17.00
C SER A 71 -33.24 -30.86 -16.82
N GLU A 72 -34.41 -31.11 -16.25
CA GLU A 72 -34.99 -32.44 -16.15
C GLU A 72 -35.76 -32.74 -17.45
N LYS A 73 -35.37 -33.81 -18.15
CA LYS A 73 -36.10 -34.35 -19.30
C LYS A 73 -36.64 -35.74 -18.94
N GLU A 74 -37.62 -36.22 -19.69
CA GLU A 74 -38.28 -37.51 -19.46
C GLU A 74 -37.30 -38.72 -19.49
N ASP A 75 -36.14 -38.55 -20.14
CA ASP A 75 -35.05 -39.55 -20.24
C ASP A 75 -33.88 -39.34 -19.24
N GLY A 76 -33.99 -38.39 -18.29
CA GLY A 76 -32.99 -38.16 -17.25
C GLY A 76 -32.59 -36.70 -17.03
N ILE A 77 -31.62 -36.48 -16.14
CA ILE A 77 -31.14 -35.15 -15.74
C ILE A 77 -30.00 -34.72 -16.67
N GLU A 78 -30.19 -33.65 -17.42
CA GLU A 78 -29.15 -33.05 -18.28
C GLU A 78 -28.57 -31.80 -17.61
N VAL A 79 -27.24 -31.76 -17.48
CA VAL A 79 -26.51 -30.62 -16.91
C VAL A 79 -25.74 -29.94 -18.04
N SER A 80 -26.03 -28.67 -18.28
CA SER A 80 -25.35 -27.85 -19.29
C SER A 80 -24.68 -26.63 -18.65
N LYS A 81 -23.58 -26.19 -19.24
CA LYS A 81 -22.93 -24.93 -18.88
C LYS A 81 -23.47 -23.85 -19.79
N SER A 82 -24.02 -22.78 -19.21
CA SER A 82 -24.39 -21.59 -19.99
C SER A 82 -23.14 -20.94 -20.60
N ASP A 83 -23.25 -20.47 -21.85
CA ASP A 83 -22.20 -19.73 -22.58
C ASP A 83 -21.96 -18.34 -21.96
N SER A 84 -21.48 -18.32 -20.72
CA SER A 84 -20.99 -17.12 -20.07
C SER A 84 -19.50 -17.00 -20.35
N LYS A 85 -19.11 -15.90 -21.03
CA LYS A 85 -17.72 -15.53 -21.33
C LYS A 85 -16.82 -15.79 -20.11
N TYR A 86 -15.63 -16.34 -20.34
CA TYR A 86 -14.63 -16.55 -19.29
C TYR A 86 -14.28 -15.20 -18.68
N LEU A 87 -14.71 -14.96 -17.44
CA LEU A 87 -14.49 -13.70 -16.75
C LEU A 87 -13.30 -13.86 -15.81
N PRO A 88 -12.30 -12.96 -15.85
CA PRO A 88 -11.13 -13.05 -15.01
C PRO A 88 -11.53 -13.04 -13.53
N ILE A 89 -11.08 -14.05 -12.79
CA ILE A 89 -11.27 -14.16 -11.35
C ILE A 89 -10.12 -13.41 -10.69
N SER A 90 -10.44 -12.30 -10.01
CA SER A 90 -9.48 -11.56 -9.21
C SER A 90 -9.53 -12.02 -7.74
N THR A 91 -8.37 -12.37 -7.19
CA THR A 91 -8.19 -12.61 -5.76
C THR A 91 -8.18 -11.30 -4.94
N GLN A 92 -8.05 -10.16 -5.63
CA GLN A 92 -8.06 -8.84 -5.02
C GLN A 92 -9.41 -8.16 -5.24
N ARG A 93 -9.84 -7.39 -4.23
CA ARG A 93 -11.01 -6.53 -4.37
C ARG A 93 -10.78 -5.53 -5.51
N PRO A 94 -11.72 -5.39 -6.45
CA PRO A 94 -11.66 -4.28 -7.40
C PRO A 94 -11.72 -2.98 -6.59
N ASN A 95 -10.68 -2.16 -6.72
CA ASN A 95 -10.65 -0.87 -6.05
C ASN A 95 -11.74 -0.01 -6.70
N LYS A 96 -12.76 0.39 -5.93
CA LYS A 96 -13.77 1.36 -6.37
C LYS A 96 -13.11 2.75 -6.42
N HIS A 97 -12.17 2.93 -7.33
CA HIS A 97 -11.78 4.27 -7.72
C HIS A 97 -13.00 4.86 -8.43
N SER A 98 -13.67 5.80 -7.76
CA SER A 98 -14.60 6.65 -8.48
C SER A 98 -13.79 7.38 -9.55
N GLU A 99 -14.17 7.27 -10.81
CA GLU A 99 -13.62 8.05 -11.93
C GLU A 99 -13.90 9.57 -11.81
N LYS A 100 -14.31 10.03 -10.62
CA LYS A 100 -14.50 11.44 -10.35
C LYS A 100 -13.13 12.10 -10.35
N PRO A 101 -12.91 13.14 -11.17
CA PRO A 101 -11.68 13.92 -11.13
C PRO A 101 -11.62 14.61 -9.77
N LEU A 102 -10.78 14.09 -8.87
CA LEU A 102 -10.51 14.73 -7.59
C LEU A 102 -9.50 15.86 -7.85
N LEU A 103 -9.87 17.10 -7.51
CA LEU A 103 -8.99 18.28 -7.64
C LEU A 103 -7.64 18.11 -6.90
N TYR A 104 -7.62 17.26 -5.88
CA TYR A 104 -6.42 16.77 -5.19
C TYR A 104 -6.43 15.23 -5.24
N GLY A 105 -6.03 14.67 -6.37
CA GLY A 105 -6.04 13.23 -6.62
C GLY A 105 -4.78 12.53 -6.12
N ARG A 106 -4.99 11.44 -5.38
CA ARG A 106 -4.05 10.34 -5.03
C ARG A 106 -3.19 10.55 -3.77
N PHE A 107 -3.86 10.68 -2.63
CA PHE A 107 -3.28 10.07 -1.42
C PHE A 107 -3.20 8.56 -1.64
N VAL A 108 -2.00 8.05 -1.89
CA VAL A 108 -1.75 6.61 -1.98
C VAL A 108 -2.02 6.03 -0.60
N LYS A 109 -3.10 5.27 -0.46
CA LYS A 109 -3.31 4.43 0.72
C LYS A 109 -2.18 3.40 0.69
N ALA A 110 -1.20 3.55 1.56
CA ALA A 110 -0.13 2.57 1.69
C ALA A 110 -0.75 1.22 2.08
N SER A 111 -0.96 0.34 1.11
CA SER A 111 -1.17 -1.06 1.37
C SER A 111 0.17 -1.62 1.83
N ALA A 112 0.18 -2.30 2.98
CA ALA A 112 1.32 -3.14 3.32
C ALA A 112 1.51 -4.15 2.17
N SER A 113 2.74 -4.26 1.69
CA SER A 113 3.27 -5.17 0.66
C SER A 113 2.81 -4.97 -0.80
N SER A 114 3.55 -4.16 -1.55
CA SER A 114 4.34 -4.61 -2.71
C SER A 114 5.02 -3.39 -3.35
N LYS A 115 6.35 -3.43 -3.49
CA LYS A 115 7.08 -2.47 -4.33
C LYS A 115 6.51 -2.53 -5.75
N LEU A 116 6.05 -1.39 -6.27
CA LEU A 116 6.09 -1.08 -7.69
C LEU A 116 6.01 0.46 -7.80
N ASP A 117 7.14 1.04 -8.20
CA ASP A 117 7.23 2.37 -8.78
C ASP A 117 6.29 2.46 -9.98
N THR A 118 5.64 3.61 -10.22
CA THR A 118 5.56 4.29 -11.53
C THR A 118 4.75 5.58 -11.40
N ASP A 119 5.43 6.68 -11.70
CA ASP A 119 4.90 8.01 -12.00
C ASP A 119 4.33 8.07 -13.43
N SER A 120 3.36 8.97 -13.59
CA SER A 120 2.94 9.70 -14.81
C SER A 120 2.12 9.06 -15.93
N ASP A 121 0.97 9.73 -16.14
CA ASP A 121 0.12 9.92 -17.35
C ASP A 121 0.69 9.53 -18.71
N GLU A 122 -0.18 8.96 -19.55
CA GLU A 122 -0.42 9.34 -20.96
C GLU A 122 -1.76 8.72 -21.39
N SER A 123 -2.62 9.51 -22.02
CA SER A 123 -3.90 9.11 -22.59
C SER A 123 -3.71 8.26 -23.84
N ASP A 124 -4.25 7.05 -23.93
CA ASP A 124 -4.74 6.54 -25.22
C ASP A 124 -5.61 5.27 -25.07
N SER A 125 -6.54 5.17 -26.01
CA SER A 125 -7.52 4.13 -26.32
C SER A 125 -7.08 2.66 -26.20
N ASP A 126 -8.08 1.81 -25.89
CA ASP A 126 -8.07 0.34 -25.78
C ASP A 126 -7.36 -0.38 -26.94
N VAL A 127 -6.04 -0.54 -26.85
CA VAL A 127 -5.31 -1.60 -27.58
C VAL A 127 -4.34 -2.26 -26.60
N GLU A 128 -4.56 -3.55 -26.34
CA GLU A 128 -3.63 -4.39 -25.58
C GLU A 128 -2.24 -4.32 -26.22
N LYS A 129 -1.31 -3.61 -25.58
CA LYS A 129 0.11 -3.63 -25.95
C LYS A 129 0.76 -4.82 -25.26
N ASP A 130 1.24 -5.76 -26.06
CA ASP A 130 2.15 -6.82 -25.64
C ASP A 130 3.46 -6.19 -25.13
N PHE A 131 3.79 -6.42 -23.86
CA PHE A 131 5.00 -5.90 -23.21
C PHE A 131 6.20 -6.86 -23.34
N SER A 132 6.10 -7.88 -24.19
CA SER A 132 7.23 -8.76 -24.50
C SER A 132 8.36 -7.95 -25.12
N THR A 133 9.41 -7.72 -24.33
CA THR A 133 10.59 -6.97 -24.77
C THR A 133 11.39 -7.91 -25.68
N GLU A 134 11.26 -7.78 -27.01
CA GLU A 134 11.97 -8.61 -28.01
C GLU A 134 13.50 -8.41 -28.02
N HIS A 135 14.06 -7.69 -27.04
CA HIS A 135 15.46 -7.34 -27.00
C HIS A 135 16.08 -7.85 -25.71
N ALA A 136 17.15 -8.64 -25.84
CA ALA A 136 18.00 -9.00 -24.72
C ALA A 136 18.38 -7.73 -23.94
N GLU A 137 18.28 -7.80 -22.62
CA GLU A 137 18.45 -6.66 -21.70
C GLU A 137 19.77 -5.90 -21.96
N ASP A 138 20.81 -6.60 -22.41
CA ASP A 138 22.11 -6.05 -22.78
C ASP A 138 22.06 -5.05 -23.95
N ILE A 139 21.19 -5.29 -24.94
CA ILE A 139 21.03 -4.42 -26.11
C ILE A 139 20.33 -3.13 -25.69
N VAL A 140 19.32 -3.24 -24.83
CA VAL A 140 18.60 -2.09 -24.26
C VAL A 140 19.54 -1.27 -23.38
N PHE A 141 20.34 -1.92 -22.54
CA PHE A 141 21.32 -1.26 -21.68
C PHE A 141 22.38 -0.48 -22.48
N LYS A 142 22.87 -1.05 -23.59
CA LYS A 142 23.79 -0.36 -24.51
C LYS A 142 23.13 0.84 -25.21
N LYS A 143 21.89 0.70 -25.69
CA LYS A 143 21.13 1.80 -26.30
C LYS A 143 20.91 2.96 -25.32
N CYS A 144 20.71 2.68 -24.03
CA CYS A 144 20.60 3.68 -22.97
C CYS A 144 21.94 4.29 -22.52
N GLY A 145 23.05 4.02 -23.23
CA GLY A 145 24.37 4.55 -22.92
C GLY A 145 24.95 4.01 -21.60
N GLY A 146 24.50 2.83 -21.15
CA GLY A 146 24.92 2.21 -19.89
C GLY A 146 24.48 2.95 -18.62
N ARG A 147 23.47 3.81 -18.71
CA ARG A 147 22.91 4.53 -17.56
C ARG A 147 21.88 3.65 -16.84
N THR A 148 21.92 3.67 -15.52
CA THR A 148 20.95 2.97 -14.65
C THR A 148 19.89 3.94 -14.14
N ALA A 149 18.68 3.48 -13.82
CA ALA A 149 17.51 4.35 -13.56
C ALA A 149 17.56 5.18 -12.26
N HIS A 150 18.65 5.16 -11.50
CA HIS A 150 18.75 5.89 -10.24
C HIS A 150 19.29 7.33 -10.43
N LYS A 151 18.92 8.25 -9.54
CA LYS A 151 19.27 9.70 -9.63
C LYS A 151 20.78 9.97 -9.77
N GLY A 152 21.62 9.16 -9.13
CA GLY A 152 23.08 9.26 -9.17
C GLY A 152 23.72 8.89 -10.51
N ALA A 153 23.03 8.12 -11.37
CA ALA A 153 23.56 7.69 -12.66
C ALA A 153 23.84 8.87 -13.60
N ARG A 154 23.08 9.97 -13.47
CA ARG A 154 23.28 11.21 -14.24
C ARG A 154 24.67 11.83 -13.99
N HIS A 155 25.22 11.59 -12.79
CA HIS A 155 26.54 12.06 -12.37
C HIS A 155 27.62 10.97 -12.54
N GLY A 156 27.32 9.87 -13.25
CA GLY A 156 28.27 8.78 -13.49
C GLY A 156 28.46 7.82 -12.32
N LEU A 157 27.72 7.98 -11.22
CA LEU A 157 27.76 7.01 -10.12
C LEU A 157 27.05 5.73 -10.56
N LYS A 158 27.73 4.59 -10.41
CA LYS A 158 27.17 3.26 -10.64
C LYS A 158 27.02 2.58 -9.28
N LEU A 159 25.84 2.05 -8.96
CA LEU A 159 25.53 1.38 -7.69
C LEU A 159 26.21 -0.01 -7.57
N ASN A 160 27.46 -0.13 -7.99
CA ASN A 160 28.22 -1.38 -8.04
C ASN A 160 28.75 -1.82 -6.67
N GLY A 161 28.48 -1.06 -5.60
CA GLY A 161 29.01 -1.35 -4.27
C GLY A 161 28.57 -2.69 -3.70
N LYS A 162 27.32 -3.11 -3.97
CA LYS A 162 26.83 -4.44 -3.56
C LYS A 162 27.53 -5.56 -4.33
N LEU A 163 27.68 -5.42 -5.64
CA LEU A 163 28.37 -6.40 -6.49
C LEU A 163 29.85 -6.54 -6.08
N LYS A 164 30.56 -5.43 -5.84
CA LYS A 164 31.95 -5.47 -5.37
C LYS A 164 32.10 -6.25 -4.05
N ARG A 165 31.19 -6.03 -3.11
CA ARG A 165 31.20 -6.73 -1.82
C ARG A 165 30.98 -8.24 -1.99
N ILE A 166 30.11 -8.63 -2.91
CA ILE A 166 29.88 -10.05 -3.23
C ILE A 166 31.13 -10.63 -3.91
N GLU A 167 31.70 -9.93 -4.89
CA GLU A 167 32.91 -10.37 -5.59
C GLU A 167 34.11 -10.52 -4.64
N GLU A 168 34.26 -9.63 -3.66
CA GLU A 168 35.27 -9.74 -2.60
C GLU A 168 35.04 -10.98 -1.73
N HIS A 169 33.78 -11.22 -1.34
CA HIS A 169 33.42 -12.41 -0.55
C HIS A 169 33.66 -13.71 -1.34
N ASP A 170 33.29 -13.74 -2.62
CA ASP A 170 33.50 -14.89 -3.51
C ASP A 170 34.99 -15.13 -3.76
N LYS A 171 35.81 -14.07 -3.90
CA LYS A 171 37.27 -14.20 -4.00
C LYS A 171 37.87 -14.79 -2.73
N VAL A 172 37.46 -14.32 -1.56
CA VAL A 172 37.91 -14.88 -0.28
C VAL A 172 37.56 -16.37 -0.21
N ALA A 173 36.31 -16.74 -0.49
CA ALA A 173 35.85 -18.12 -0.48
C ALA A 173 36.57 -19.03 -1.49
N MET A 174 37.05 -18.50 -2.61
CA MET A 174 37.81 -19.26 -3.63
C MET A 174 39.31 -19.35 -3.30
N THR A 175 39.81 -18.54 -2.37
CA THR A 175 41.23 -18.52 -1.94
C THR A 175 41.47 -19.26 -0.63
N GLU A 176 40.43 -19.66 0.07
CA GLU A 176 40.51 -20.53 1.25
C GLU A 176 40.65 -22.00 0.80
N PRO A 177 41.74 -22.72 1.17
CA PRO A 177 41.94 -24.13 0.83
C PRO A 177 41.03 -25.10 1.58
#